data_AF-A0A7J3NMQ8-F1
#
_entry.id   AF-A0A7J3NMQ8-F1
#
_cell.length_a   1.000
_cell.length_b   1.000
_cell.length_c   1.000
_cell.angle_alpha   90.00
_cell.angle_beta   90.00
_cell.angle_gamma   90.00
#
_symmetry.space_group_name_H-M   'P 1'
#
loop_
_entity.id
_entity.type
_entity.pdbx_description
1 polymer ?
#
loop_
_entity_poly.entity_id
_entity_poly.type
_entity_poly.pdbx_seq_one_letter_code
_entity_poly.pdbx_strand_id
1 'polypeptide(L)'
;MKPYGPYLIRACHVDSAWRQANEVILEKGIPVTTEDKKQETIETIGCIIHLTDWRGGPILPRGYIGMDEANLKENYIPQYLTAERGAHTYTYGWCARKRFGVNQVEKAKENLKGGDVAIIQFWNPASDILNPNPPCISMIVLHRMGDTVHAVAYLRSNDMARAWPEDVAGINMTFLTEVASHFKGIDSIGTTTTISASAHIYKTAEEELRKALSQTLPPTARKHRHTGREVAGGPVIIEAATISEAAEKARAAAEKYARQGNLYIALKILKPEDCEPDKEVIGKLENYQGTTDQGEEKTVNQIQYATQKVATTPQSRRILVTPCNPKTSQHANPLLIQFLPRQGENHAIALYANTKLSKLPEETAKAATIHKQVSKKAHMKPGPLTIIITPLKK
;
A
#
# COMPACT_ATOMS: atom_id res chain seq x y z
N MET A 1 7.32 22.43 -13.62
CA MET A 1 6.83 21.49 -12.61
C MET A 1 6.00 20.40 -13.29
N LYS A 2 6.47 19.15 -13.26
CA LYS A 2 5.70 17.88 -13.32
C LYS A 2 6.73 16.76 -13.27
N PRO A 3 6.91 16.17 -12.08
CA PRO A 3 6.38 14.82 -11.95
C PRO A 3 5.61 14.66 -10.63
N TYR A 4 4.44 14.03 -10.70
CA TYR A 4 3.61 13.71 -9.54
C TYR A 4 3.28 12.22 -9.56
N GLY A 5 4.30 11.39 -9.30
CA GLY A 5 4.20 9.96 -9.04
C GLY A 5 3.82 9.04 -10.22
N PRO A 6 3.89 7.70 -10.02
CA PRO A 6 4.51 7.01 -8.90
C PRO A 6 6.04 7.13 -8.91
N TYR A 7 6.68 6.93 -7.76
CA TYR A 7 8.13 6.87 -7.61
C TYR A 7 8.54 5.51 -7.07
N LEU A 8 9.67 4.98 -7.53
CA LEU A 8 10.22 3.72 -7.04
C LEU A 8 11.57 3.97 -6.36
N ILE A 9 11.67 3.56 -5.11
CA ILE A 9 12.89 3.60 -4.32
C ILE A 9 13.25 2.16 -3.98
N ARG A 10 14.46 1.76 -4.37
CA ARG A 10 15.03 0.47 -3.99
C ARG A 10 16.14 0.74 -3.01
N ALA A 11 16.04 0.13 -1.84
CA ALA A 11 17.03 0.31 -0.80
C ALA A 11 17.25 -0.99 -0.06
N CYS A 12 18.43 -1.15 0.51
CA CYS A 12 18.71 -2.31 1.35
C CYS A 12 18.02 -2.14 2.71
N HIS A 13 18.17 -0.95 3.32
CA HIS A 13 17.81 -0.69 4.71
C HIS A 13 16.84 0.49 4.86
N VAL A 14 16.13 0.52 6.00
CA VAL A 14 15.13 1.53 6.35
C VAL A 14 15.72 2.95 6.28
N ASP A 15 16.92 3.18 6.82
CA ASP A 15 17.60 4.48 6.80
C ASP A 15 17.78 5.03 5.37
N SER A 16 18.35 4.22 4.47
CA SER A 16 18.59 4.63 3.07
C SER A 16 17.29 4.87 2.30
N ALA A 17 16.25 4.09 2.57
CA ALA A 17 14.94 4.28 1.96
C ALA A 17 14.26 5.55 2.46
N TRP A 18 14.27 5.79 3.78
CA TRP A 18 13.66 6.97 4.39
C TRP A 18 14.28 8.26 3.84
N ARG A 19 15.61 8.32 3.74
CA ARG A 19 16.33 9.49 3.20
C ARG A 19 15.93 9.76 1.75
N GLN A 20 16.05 8.76 0.88
CA GLN A 20 15.69 8.87 -0.53
C GLN A 20 14.22 9.25 -0.73
N ALA A 21 13.31 8.68 0.06
CA ALA A 21 11.88 8.98 -0.04
C ALA A 21 11.55 10.42 0.33
N ASN A 22 12.12 10.89 1.45
CA ASN A 22 11.89 12.25 1.89
C ASN A 22 12.53 13.27 0.94
N GLU A 23 13.72 13.01 0.40
CA GLU A 23 14.34 13.85 -0.64
C GLU A 23 13.45 13.94 -1.88
N VAL A 24 12.95 12.81 -2.39
CA VAL A 24 12.03 12.77 -3.54
C VAL A 24 10.77 13.60 -3.29
N ILE A 25 10.20 13.54 -2.08
CA ILE A 25 8.98 14.30 -1.75
C ILE A 25 9.28 15.78 -1.63
N LEU A 26 10.37 16.17 -0.97
CA LEU A 26 10.77 17.57 -0.84
C LEU A 26 11.10 18.21 -2.19
N GLU A 27 11.67 17.44 -3.13
CA GLU A 27 12.04 17.92 -4.46
C GLU A 27 10.85 17.93 -5.43
N LYS A 28 10.01 16.89 -5.41
CA LYS A 28 9.03 16.61 -6.47
C LYS A 28 7.59 16.60 -6.01
N GLY A 29 7.34 16.77 -4.71
CA GLY A 29 6.00 16.80 -4.17
C GLY A 29 5.26 18.10 -4.46
N ILE A 30 3.94 18.07 -4.29
CA ILE A 30 3.07 19.25 -4.42
C ILE A 30 2.50 19.64 -3.06
N PRO A 31 2.25 20.93 -2.80
CA PRO A 31 1.55 21.36 -1.60
C PRO A 31 0.10 20.86 -1.61
N VAL A 32 -0.33 20.28 -0.50
CA VAL A 32 -1.69 19.79 -0.26
C VAL A 32 -2.08 20.10 1.18
N THR A 33 -3.28 20.62 1.38
CA THR A 33 -3.87 20.79 2.72
C THR A 33 -4.62 19.53 3.15
N THR A 34 -4.56 19.16 4.42
CA THR A 34 -5.31 18.03 4.99
C THR A 34 -6.82 18.21 4.85
N GLU A 35 -7.56 17.10 4.96
CA GLU A 35 -9.02 17.10 4.80
C GLU A 35 -9.75 18.03 5.76
N ASP A 36 -9.30 18.10 7.01
CA ASP A 36 -9.81 19.01 8.03
C ASP A 36 -9.32 20.47 7.87
N LYS A 37 -8.50 20.73 6.85
CA LYS A 37 -7.89 22.02 6.53
C LYS A 37 -6.97 22.59 7.62
N LYS A 38 -6.52 21.76 8.56
CA LYS A 38 -5.71 22.22 9.70
C LYS A 38 -4.22 22.20 9.45
N GLN A 39 -3.76 21.41 8.47
CA GLN A 39 -2.33 21.19 8.26
C GLN A 39 -1.98 21.22 6.78
N GLU A 40 -0.79 21.72 6.48
CA GLU A 40 -0.20 21.69 5.14
C GLU A 40 0.81 20.55 5.03
N THR A 41 0.88 19.97 3.84
CA THR A 41 1.78 18.86 3.52
C THR A 41 2.41 19.05 2.16
N ILE A 42 3.59 18.49 1.97
CA ILE A 42 4.18 18.25 0.65
C ILE A 42 3.93 16.78 0.33
N GLU A 43 3.22 16.48 -0.76
CA GLU A 43 2.73 15.14 -1.08
C GLU A 43 3.27 14.65 -2.43
N THR A 44 3.43 13.33 -2.58
CA THR A 44 3.53 12.62 -3.86
C THR A 44 2.53 11.47 -3.87
N ILE A 45 2.12 11.01 -5.06
CA ILE A 45 1.25 9.84 -5.19
C ILE A 45 2.03 8.58 -5.55
N GLY A 46 1.65 7.44 -4.99
CA GLY A 46 2.21 6.14 -5.35
C GLY A 46 3.72 6.03 -5.13
N CYS A 47 4.23 6.45 -3.97
CA CYS A 47 5.61 6.19 -3.60
C CYS A 47 5.77 4.72 -3.22
N ILE A 48 6.57 3.99 -4.00
CA ILE A 48 6.85 2.56 -3.84
C ILE A 48 8.26 2.42 -3.30
N ILE A 49 8.38 1.82 -2.11
CA ILE A 49 9.68 1.56 -1.49
C ILE A 49 9.86 0.06 -1.37
N HIS A 50 10.95 -0.46 -1.91
CA HIS A 50 11.31 -1.87 -1.85
C HIS A 50 12.58 -2.06 -1.03
N LEU A 51 12.43 -2.70 0.13
CA LEU A 51 13.48 -3.06 1.07
C LEU A 51 13.94 -4.51 0.83
N THR A 52 15.20 -4.70 0.49
CA THR A 52 15.77 -6.03 0.23
C THR A 52 16.30 -6.73 1.49
N ASP A 53 16.76 -5.98 2.49
CA ASP A 53 17.23 -6.52 3.78
C ASP A 53 17.03 -5.50 4.91
N TRP A 54 15.82 -5.42 5.44
CA TRP A 54 15.50 -4.51 6.54
C TRP A 54 16.30 -4.79 7.82
N ARG A 55 16.77 -6.04 8.01
CA ARG A 55 17.51 -6.48 9.21
C ARG A 55 18.99 -6.11 9.16
N GLY A 56 19.52 -5.80 7.98
CA GLY A 56 20.93 -5.47 7.78
C GLY A 56 21.35 -4.08 8.24
N GLY A 57 20.40 -3.22 8.60
CA GLY A 57 20.62 -1.85 9.06
C GLY A 57 19.87 -1.52 10.36
N PRO A 58 19.90 -0.26 10.81
CA PRO A 58 19.16 0.16 11.98
C PRO A 58 17.64 0.07 11.74
N ILE A 59 16.88 -0.26 12.80
CA ILE A 59 15.42 -0.39 12.74
C ILE A 59 14.77 0.95 12.40
N LEU A 60 15.31 2.03 12.95
CA LEU A 60 14.93 3.41 12.66
C LEU A 60 16.05 4.14 11.90
N PRO A 61 15.72 5.13 11.05
CA PRO A 61 16.71 5.97 10.41
C PRO A 61 17.63 6.66 11.41
N ARG A 62 18.84 6.97 10.96
CA ARG A 62 19.77 7.77 11.77
C ARG A 62 19.37 9.23 11.68
N GLY A 63 19.36 9.92 12.82
CA GLY A 63 18.80 11.27 12.90
C GLY A 63 17.28 11.28 12.70
N TYR A 64 16.59 10.15 12.91
CA TYR A 64 15.15 10.07 12.80
C TYR A 64 14.46 11.07 13.74
N ILE A 65 13.41 11.70 13.22
CA ILE A 65 12.68 12.81 13.86
C ILE A 65 11.33 12.38 14.45
N GLY A 66 11.06 11.07 14.45
CA GLY A 66 9.89 10.46 15.08
C GLY A 66 10.24 9.92 16.46
N MET A 67 9.61 8.80 16.84
CA MET A 67 9.92 8.19 18.14
C MET A 67 11.31 7.56 18.20
N ASP A 68 11.86 7.45 19.40
CA ASP A 68 13.09 6.68 19.63
C ASP A 68 12.85 5.16 19.62
N GLU A 69 13.94 4.40 19.60
CA GLU A 69 13.90 2.94 19.51
C GLU A 69 13.30 2.27 20.76
N ALA A 70 13.45 2.88 21.94
CA ALA A 70 12.89 2.35 23.18
C ALA A 70 11.36 2.47 23.13
N ASN A 71 10.84 3.65 22.84
CA ASN A 71 9.41 3.90 22.70
C ASN A 71 8.79 3.07 21.56
N LEU A 72 9.51 2.90 20.44
CA LEU A 72 9.09 1.99 19.37
C LEU A 72 8.85 0.58 19.91
N LYS A 73 9.83 0.00 20.60
CA LYS A 73 9.76 -1.39 21.09
C LYS A 73 8.76 -1.57 22.23
N GLU A 74 8.70 -0.61 23.15
CA GLU A 74 7.92 -0.73 24.39
C GLU A 74 6.45 -0.34 24.20
N ASN A 75 6.15 0.60 23.28
CA ASN A 75 4.80 1.18 23.18
C ASN A 75 4.15 1.01 21.80
N TYR A 76 4.93 1.08 20.70
CA TYR A 76 4.36 1.04 19.36
C TYR A 76 4.24 -0.38 18.80
N ILE A 77 5.32 -1.18 18.83
CA ILE A 77 5.33 -2.57 18.36
C ILE A 77 4.27 -3.45 19.06
N PRO A 78 4.01 -3.33 20.39
CA PRO A 78 2.96 -4.11 21.04
C PRO A 78 1.56 -3.91 20.45
N GLN A 79 1.28 -2.74 19.86
CA GLN A 79 0.01 -2.47 19.18
C GLN A 79 -0.17 -3.29 17.89
N TYR A 80 0.89 -3.87 17.33
CA TYR A 80 0.83 -4.80 16.20
C TYR A 80 0.68 -6.26 16.65
N LEU A 81 1.14 -6.58 17.87
CA LEU A 81 1.17 -7.94 18.38
C LEU A 81 -0.20 -8.38 18.91
N THR A 82 -0.88 -7.53 19.67
CA THR A 82 -2.06 -7.94 20.43
C THR A 82 -3.35 -7.75 19.63
N ALA A 83 -4.36 -8.56 19.95
CA ALA A 83 -5.72 -8.36 19.43
C ALA A 83 -6.48 -7.24 20.16
N GLU A 84 -5.82 -6.52 21.08
CA GLU A 84 -6.45 -5.51 21.92
C GLU A 84 -6.37 -4.13 21.28
N ARG A 85 -7.52 -3.45 21.27
CA ARG A 85 -7.64 -2.09 20.73
C ARG A 85 -7.31 -1.02 21.78
N GLY A 86 -7.57 -1.31 23.05
CA GLY A 86 -7.46 -0.33 24.14
C GLY A 86 -8.34 0.91 23.89
N ALA A 87 -7.83 2.07 24.28
CA ALA A 87 -8.50 3.37 24.09
C ALA A 87 -8.32 3.95 22.67
N HIS A 88 -7.53 3.32 21.80
CA HIS A 88 -7.30 3.82 20.45
C HIS A 88 -8.52 3.59 19.55
N THR A 89 -8.69 4.44 18.52
CA THR A 89 -9.69 4.21 17.48
C THR A 89 -9.46 2.87 16.76
N TYR A 90 -8.20 2.50 16.58
CA TYR A 90 -7.75 1.21 16.10
C TYR A 90 -6.31 0.93 16.57
N THR A 91 -5.94 -0.34 16.61
CA THR A 91 -4.54 -0.80 16.62
C THR A 91 -4.36 -1.79 15.47
N TYR A 92 -3.15 -1.90 14.93
CA TYR A 92 -2.92 -2.77 13.77
C TYR A 92 -3.05 -4.26 14.13
N GLY A 93 -2.67 -4.65 15.35
CA GLY A 93 -2.86 -6.01 15.84
C GLY A 93 -4.34 -6.37 16.00
N TRP A 94 -5.17 -5.47 16.55
CA TRP A 94 -6.62 -5.68 16.60
C TRP A 94 -7.23 -5.79 15.20
N CYS A 95 -6.82 -4.92 14.27
CA CYS A 95 -7.27 -5.00 12.87
C CYS A 95 -6.94 -6.35 12.24
N ALA A 96 -5.71 -6.83 12.42
CA ALA A 96 -5.25 -8.07 11.83
C ALA A 96 -5.86 -9.32 12.51
N ARG A 97 -6.17 -9.26 13.82
CA ARG A 97 -6.51 -10.48 14.59
C ARG A 97 -7.98 -10.60 15.00
N LYS A 98 -8.74 -9.50 15.07
CA LYS A 98 -10.08 -9.50 15.69
C LYS A 98 -11.12 -8.67 14.94
N ARG A 99 -10.73 -7.59 14.27
CA ARG A 99 -11.66 -6.60 13.67
C ARG A 99 -12.76 -7.22 12.78
N PHE A 100 -12.43 -8.23 12.01
CA PHE A 100 -13.37 -8.90 11.08
C PHE A 100 -13.96 -10.20 11.64
N GLY A 101 -13.80 -10.47 12.94
CA GLY A 101 -14.18 -11.75 13.56
C GLY A 101 -13.29 -12.92 13.17
N VAL A 102 -12.15 -12.65 12.50
CA VAL A 102 -11.18 -13.65 12.05
C VAL A 102 -9.76 -13.19 12.40
N ASN A 103 -8.93 -14.15 12.85
CA ASN A 103 -7.51 -13.91 13.01
C ASN A 103 -6.81 -14.08 11.64
N GLN A 104 -6.65 -12.97 10.94
CA GLN A 104 -6.09 -12.95 9.58
C GLN A 104 -4.62 -13.34 9.56
N VAL A 105 -3.88 -13.17 10.66
CA VAL A 105 -2.47 -13.59 10.76
C VAL A 105 -2.37 -15.11 10.80
N GLU A 106 -3.21 -15.78 11.59
CA GLU A 106 -3.30 -17.25 11.56
C GLU A 106 -3.78 -17.75 10.20
N LYS A 107 -4.80 -17.10 9.64
CA LYS A 107 -5.29 -17.45 8.30
C LYS A 107 -4.20 -17.27 7.23
N ALA A 108 -3.33 -16.27 7.37
CA ALA A 108 -2.21 -16.08 6.45
C ALA A 108 -1.19 -17.21 6.54
N LYS A 109 -0.86 -17.69 7.74
CA LYS A 109 0.01 -18.87 7.92
C LYS A 109 -0.58 -20.11 7.27
N GLU A 110 -1.86 -20.36 7.46
CA GLU A 110 -2.58 -21.47 6.82
C GLU A 110 -2.58 -21.36 5.29
N ASN A 111 -2.97 -20.18 4.77
CA ASN A 111 -3.07 -19.94 3.34
C ASN A 111 -1.72 -20.09 2.64
N LEU A 112 -0.61 -19.67 3.27
CA LEU A 112 0.72 -19.83 2.69
C LEU A 112 1.30 -21.25 2.80
N LYS A 113 0.72 -22.15 3.61
CA LYS A 113 1.08 -23.58 3.57
C LYS A 113 0.55 -24.25 2.30
N GLY A 114 -0.72 -23.98 1.95
CA GLY A 114 -1.39 -24.55 0.78
C GLY A 114 -1.25 -23.73 -0.50
N GLY A 115 -0.83 -22.47 -0.40
CA GLY A 115 -0.66 -21.55 -1.52
C GLY A 115 0.57 -20.67 -1.37
N ASP A 116 0.59 -19.60 -2.16
CA ASP A 116 1.72 -18.69 -2.29
C ASP A 116 1.36 -17.23 -2.00
N VAL A 117 0.08 -16.92 -1.73
CA VAL A 117 -0.39 -15.57 -1.38
C VAL A 117 -1.38 -15.61 -0.22
N ALA A 118 -1.24 -14.67 0.71
CA ALA A 118 -2.16 -14.40 1.78
C ALA A 118 -2.36 -12.89 1.94
N ILE A 119 -3.50 -12.49 2.49
CA ILE A 119 -3.89 -11.08 2.62
C ILE A 119 -4.31 -10.82 4.06
N ILE A 120 -3.89 -9.68 4.59
CA ILE A 120 -4.37 -9.11 5.85
C ILE A 120 -5.00 -7.76 5.48
N GLN A 121 -6.30 -7.63 5.66
CA GLN A 121 -7.02 -6.39 5.41
C GLN A 121 -7.19 -5.60 6.69
N PHE A 122 -6.99 -4.30 6.58
CA PHE A 122 -7.14 -3.36 7.68
C PHE A 122 -8.35 -2.47 7.46
N TRP A 123 -8.62 -2.03 6.22
CA TRP A 123 -9.77 -1.17 5.90
C TRP A 123 -11.10 -1.93 5.95
N ASN A 124 -12.04 -1.42 6.74
CA ASN A 124 -13.41 -1.92 6.84
C ASN A 124 -14.40 -0.88 6.29
N PRO A 125 -14.97 -1.06 5.09
CA PRO A 125 -15.92 -0.11 4.52
C PRO A 125 -17.13 0.20 5.42
N ALA A 126 -17.59 -0.76 6.24
CA ALA A 126 -18.74 -0.55 7.14
C ALA A 126 -18.48 0.54 8.20
N SER A 127 -17.23 0.70 8.63
CA SER A 127 -16.81 1.64 9.68
C SER A 127 -15.97 2.80 9.15
N ASP A 128 -15.04 2.55 8.24
CA ASP A 128 -13.96 3.49 7.94
C ASP A 128 -14.35 4.61 6.98
N ILE A 129 -15.37 4.42 6.13
CA ILE A 129 -15.80 5.45 5.17
C ILE A 129 -16.25 6.74 5.88
N LEU A 130 -16.79 6.62 7.10
CA LEU A 130 -17.23 7.76 7.92
C LEU A 130 -16.27 8.09 9.07
N ASN A 131 -15.25 7.26 9.30
CA ASN A 131 -14.33 7.42 10.42
C ASN A 131 -13.36 8.60 10.16
N PRO A 132 -13.25 9.61 11.06
CA PRO A 132 -12.24 10.67 10.96
C PRO A 132 -10.81 10.13 10.91
N ASN A 133 -10.54 9.05 11.63
CA ASN A 133 -9.21 8.48 11.83
C ASN A 133 -9.19 6.97 11.49
N PRO A 134 -9.37 6.58 10.21
CA PRO A 134 -9.31 5.18 9.83
C PRO A 134 -7.85 4.69 9.73
N PRO A 135 -7.58 3.38 9.66
CA PRO A 135 -6.23 2.84 9.49
C PRO A 135 -5.50 3.42 8.29
N CYS A 136 -4.22 3.79 8.46
CA CYS A 136 -3.37 4.25 7.37
C CYS A 136 -2.90 3.09 6.49
N ILE A 137 -2.45 1.98 7.09
CA ILE A 137 -2.30 0.70 6.39
C ILE A 137 -3.70 0.19 6.05
N SER A 138 -3.95 -0.10 4.79
CA SER A 138 -5.25 -0.62 4.33
C SER A 138 -5.22 -2.12 4.05
N MET A 139 -4.07 -2.62 3.58
CA MET A 139 -3.88 -4.03 3.22
C MET A 139 -2.40 -4.41 3.30
N ILE A 140 -2.12 -5.64 3.72
CA ILE A 140 -0.83 -6.29 3.56
C ILE A 140 -1.04 -7.57 2.75
N VAL A 141 -0.27 -7.71 1.68
CA VAL A 141 -0.19 -8.92 0.86
C VAL A 141 1.10 -9.63 1.23
N LEU A 142 0.97 -10.80 1.82
CA LEU A 142 2.08 -11.70 2.07
C LEU A 142 2.14 -12.69 0.93
N HIS A 143 3.34 -12.98 0.43
CA HIS A 143 3.50 -14.05 -0.55
C HIS A 143 4.78 -14.82 -0.30
N ARG A 144 4.74 -16.09 -0.69
CA ARG A 144 5.81 -17.05 -0.44
C ARG A 144 6.46 -17.48 -1.73
N MET A 145 7.79 -17.46 -1.76
CA MET A 145 8.63 -18.03 -2.81
C MET A 145 9.56 -19.07 -2.20
N GLY A 146 9.27 -20.35 -2.44
CA GLY A 146 9.94 -21.44 -1.73
C GLY A 146 9.66 -21.35 -0.23
N ASP A 147 10.71 -21.14 0.56
CA ASP A 147 10.60 -20.93 2.01
C ASP A 147 10.61 -19.45 2.39
N THR A 148 10.83 -18.52 1.46
CA THR A 148 10.93 -17.10 1.77
C THR A 148 9.57 -16.42 1.68
N VAL A 149 9.18 -15.70 2.72
CA VAL A 149 7.95 -14.89 2.80
C VAL A 149 8.32 -13.42 2.62
N HIS A 150 7.56 -12.73 1.79
CA HIS A 150 7.73 -11.33 1.44
C HIS A 150 6.44 -10.57 1.76
N ALA A 151 6.56 -9.29 2.12
CA ALA A 151 5.42 -8.43 2.42
C ALA A 151 5.28 -7.31 1.40
N VAL A 152 4.03 -7.02 1.01
CA VAL A 152 3.65 -5.80 0.30
C VAL A 152 2.55 -5.10 1.06
N ALA A 153 2.84 -3.95 1.64
CA ALA A 153 1.88 -3.15 2.40
C ALA A 153 1.37 -2.00 1.54
N TYR A 154 0.05 -1.82 1.49
CA TYR A 154 -0.60 -0.68 0.87
C TYR A 154 -1.06 0.29 1.96
N LEU A 155 -0.53 1.51 1.90
CA LEU A 155 -0.82 2.60 2.83
C LEU A 155 -1.56 3.70 2.08
N ARG A 156 -2.81 4.00 2.50
CA ARG A 156 -3.64 5.02 1.84
C ARG A 156 -3.10 6.43 2.04
N SER A 157 -2.39 6.66 3.14
CA SER A 157 -1.86 7.93 3.59
C SER A 157 -0.70 7.62 4.51
N ASN A 158 0.47 8.19 4.26
CA ASN A 158 1.66 7.84 5.03
C ASN A 158 2.58 9.06 5.19
N ASP A 159 2.77 9.46 6.45
CA ASP A 159 3.76 10.47 6.85
C ASP A 159 5.15 9.84 6.71
N MET A 160 5.87 10.26 5.69
CA MET A 160 7.18 9.72 5.36
C MET A 160 8.26 10.20 6.32
N ALA A 161 8.04 11.32 7.00
CA ALA A 161 9.01 11.90 7.90
C ALA A 161 9.00 11.19 9.25
N ARG A 162 7.80 10.89 9.79
CA ARG A 162 7.61 10.38 11.16
C ARG A 162 6.77 9.11 11.32
N ALA A 163 6.09 8.59 10.30
CA ALA A 163 5.28 7.37 10.47
C ALA A 163 5.83 6.19 9.68
N TRP A 164 6.35 6.41 8.48
CA TRP A 164 6.80 5.31 7.62
C TRP A 164 7.85 4.39 8.28
N PRO A 165 8.90 4.90 8.96
CA PRO A 165 9.84 4.02 9.65
C PRO A 165 9.20 3.15 10.74
N GLU A 166 8.27 3.72 11.49
CA GLU A 166 7.54 3.05 12.57
C GLU A 166 6.61 1.97 11.99
N ASP A 167 5.83 2.31 10.96
CA ASP A 167 4.94 1.38 10.26
C ASP A 167 5.73 0.20 9.68
N VAL A 168 6.86 0.46 9.02
CA VAL A 168 7.73 -0.58 8.44
C VAL A 168 8.33 -1.48 9.52
N ALA A 169 8.80 -0.90 10.64
CA ALA A 169 9.29 -1.69 11.77
C ALA A 169 8.18 -2.59 12.33
N GLY A 170 6.97 -2.05 12.52
CA GLY A 170 5.78 -2.79 12.93
C GLY A 170 5.49 -3.98 12.03
N ILE A 171 5.32 -3.75 10.72
CA ILE A 171 5.05 -4.81 9.73
C ILE A 171 6.12 -5.90 9.75
N ASN A 172 7.39 -5.49 9.77
CA ASN A 172 8.53 -6.40 9.64
C ASN A 172 8.76 -7.24 10.90
N MET A 173 8.76 -6.60 12.07
CA MET A 173 9.03 -7.26 13.36
C MET A 173 7.86 -8.12 13.82
N THR A 174 6.65 -7.86 13.33
CA THR A 174 5.45 -8.60 13.73
C THR A 174 4.94 -9.48 12.60
N PHE A 175 4.03 -9.01 11.74
CA PHE A 175 3.31 -9.82 10.77
C PHE A 175 4.24 -10.61 9.84
N LEU A 176 5.28 -9.97 9.29
CA LEU A 176 6.22 -10.68 8.41
C LEU A 176 7.03 -11.73 9.19
N THR A 177 7.60 -11.38 10.33
CA THR A 177 8.39 -12.31 11.16
C THR A 177 7.55 -13.48 11.68
N GLU A 178 6.34 -13.21 12.17
CA GLU A 178 5.44 -14.22 12.72
C GLU A 178 4.91 -15.19 11.65
N VAL A 179 4.62 -14.70 10.45
CA VAL A 179 4.22 -15.58 9.35
C VAL A 179 5.42 -16.34 8.80
N ALA A 180 6.57 -15.67 8.63
CA ALA A 180 7.80 -16.32 8.18
C ALA A 180 8.28 -17.42 9.15
N SER A 181 8.04 -17.26 10.47
CA SER A 181 8.48 -18.23 11.47
C SER A 181 7.88 -19.63 11.31
N HIS A 182 6.74 -19.73 10.61
CA HIS A 182 6.08 -21.01 10.28
C HIS A 182 6.77 -21.81 9.18
N PHE A 183 7.83 -21.27 8.58
CA PHE A 183 8.61 -21.91 7.51
C PHE A 183 10.02 -22.24 8.02
N LYS A 184 11.00 -21.36 7.77
CA LYS A 184 12.40 -21.52 8.22
C LYS A 184 12.79 -20.45 9.24
N GLY A 185 11.86 -20.04 10.10
CA GLY A 185 12.16 -19.09 11.17
C GLY A 185 12.55 -17.71 10.62
N ILE A 186 13.74 -17.25 11.03
CA ILE A 186 14.28 -15.95 10.61
C ILE A 186 14.87 -16.00 9.19
N ASP A 187 15.23 -17.18 8.69
CA ASP A 187 15.86 -17.37 7.38
C ASP A 187 14.84 -17.31 6.23
N SER A 188 13.56 -17.49 6.55
CA SER A 188 12.43 -17.31 5.65
C SER A 188 11.98 -15.85 5.51
N ILE A 189 12.57 -14.89 6.21
CA ILE A 189 12.21 -13.47 6.04
C ILE A 189 12.81 -12.92 4.75
N GLY A 190 11.95 -12.54 3.83
CA GLY A 190 12.27 -11.91 2.55
C GLY A 190 12.18 -10.39 2.57
N THR A 191 11.74 -9.84 1.43
CA THR A 191 11.68 -8.40 1.16
C THR A 191 10.40 -7.77 1.69
N THR A 192 10.45 -6.46 1.92
CA THR A 192 9.27 -5.67 2.26
C THR A 192 9.09 -4.54 1.26
N THR A 193 7.91 -4.46 0.64
CA THR A 193 7.53 -3.37 -0.25
C THR A 193 6.42 -2.56 0.40
N THR A 194 6.56 -1.25 0.49
CA THR A 194 5.45 -0.36 0.87
C THR A 194 5.00 0.43 -0.35
N ILE A 195 3.69 0.55 -0.51
CA ILE A 195 3.02 1.38 -1.52
C ILE A 195 2.28 2.46 -0.76
N SER A 196 2.82 3.67 -0.75
CA SER A 196 2.20 4.82 -0.13
C SER A 196 1.45 5.61 -1.20
N ALA A 197 0.12 5.46 -1.19
CA ALA A 197 -0.76 6.07 -2.18
C ALA A 197 -0.72 7.59 -2.12
N SER A 198 -0.72 8.14 -0.91
CA SER A 198 -0.35 9.52 -0.59
C SER A 198 0.83 9.48 0.38
N ALA A 199 2.04 9.68 -0.16
CA ALA A 199 3.27 9.79 0.60
C ALA A 199 3.56 11.26 0.83
N HIS A 200 3.61 11.70 2.09
CA HIS A 200 3.67 13.13 2.39
C HIS A 200 4.55 13.46 3.58
N ILE A 201 4.94 14.73 3.64
CA ILE A 201 5.66 15.35 4.75
C ILE A 201 4.80 16.49 5.26
N TYR A 202 4.53 16.53 6.56
CA TYR A 202 3.89 17.68 7.18
C TYR A 202 4.82 18.89 7.18
N LYS A 203 4.28 20.08 6.87
CA LYS A 203 5.07 21.31 6.88
C LYS A 203 5.73 21.57 8.24
N THR A 204 5.07 21.16 9.32
CA THR A 204 5.57 21.25 10.70
C THR A 204 6.77 20.34 11.00
N ALA A 205 7.05 19.34 10.17
CA ALA A 205 8.19 18.44 10.29
C ALA A 205 9.34 18.80 9.33
N GLU A 206 9.13 19.73 8.40
CA GLU A 206 10.05 19.96 7.28
C GLU A 206 11.43 20.47 7.73
N GLU A 207 11.48 21.43 8.64
CA GLU A 207 12.75 22.02 9.11
C GLU A 207 13.63 20.97 9.80
N GLU A 208 13.02 20.24 10.74
CA GLU A 208 13.68 19.16 11.49
C GLU A 208 14.17 18.06 10.55
N LEU A 209 13.33 17.67 9.58
CA LEU A 209 13.68 16.69 8.56
C LEU A 209 14.86 17.16 7.71
N ARG A 210 14.87 18.41 7.24
CA ARG A 210 15.99 18.94 6.44
C ARG A 210 17.30 18.93 7.24
N LYS A 211 17.24 19.22 8.54
CA LYS A 211 18.40 19.10 9.44
C LYS A 211 18.86 17.65 9.58
N ALA A 212 17.95 16.69 9.68
CA ALA A 212 18.29 15.26 9.73
C ALA A 212 18.90 14.73 8.42
N LEU A 213 18.41 15.23 7.29
CA LEU A 213 18.89 14.86 5.96
C LEU A 213 20.29 15.44 5.65
N SER A 214 20.60 16.63 6.14
CA SER A 214 21.90 17.30 5.89
C SER A 214 23.07 16.74 6.71
N GLN A 215 22.80 15.90 7.72
CA GLN A 215 23.85 15.27 8.52
C GLN A 215 24.71 14.34 7.66
N THR A 216 26.03 14.55 7.68
CA THR A 216 26.98 13.58 7.15
C THR A 216 27.01 12.38 8.07
N LEU A 217 26.45 11.27 7.61
CA LEU A 217 26.43 10.03 8.38
C LEU A 217 27.51 9.06 7.87
N PRO A 218 28.09 8.24 8.77
CA PRO A 218 28.98 7.18 8.33
C PRO A 218 28.25 6.27 7.33
N PRO A 219 28.95 5.63 6.38
CA PRO A 219 28.32 4.63 5.51
C PRO A 219 27.60 3.58 6.37
N THR A 220 26.40 3.16 5.97
CA THR A 220 25.79 1.98 6.60
C THR A 220 26.78 0.83 6.46
N ALA A 221 27.29 0.31 7.58
CA ALA A 221 28.52 -0.50 7.65
C ALA A 221 28.51 -1.80 6.82
N ARG A 222 27.36 -2.18 6.26
CA ARG A 222 27.29 -3.20 5.20
C ARG A 222 27.26 -2.49 3.84
N LYS A 223 28.43 -2.38 3.20
CA LYS A 223 28.47 -2.29 1.73
C LYS A 223 27.55 -3.37 1.21
N HIS A 224 26.64 -2.99 0.32
CA HIS A 224 25.81 -3.88 -0.49
C HIS A 224 26.61 -5.15 -0.80
N ARG A 225 26.39 -6.25 -0.05
CA ARG A 225 26.69 -7.55 -0.64
C ARG A 225 25.57 -7.67 -1.64
N HIS A 226 25.93 -7.64 -2.92
CA HIS A 226 25.13 -8.26 -3.97
C HIS A 226 24.95 -9.73 -3.59
N THR A 227 24.07 -9.98 -2.63
CA THR A 227 23.54 -11.29 -2.39
C THR A 227 22.75 -11.59 -3.65
N GLY A 228 22.80 -12.81 -4.16
CA GLY A 228 21.92 -13.24 -5.25
C GLY A 228 20.42 -13.03 -4.97
N ARG A 229 20.05 -12.50 -3.79
CA ARG A 229 18.69 -12.06 -3.39
C ARG A 229 18.28 -10.71 -3.99
N GLU A 230 19.21 -9.87 -4.47
CA GLU A 230 18.84 -8.70 -5.30
C GLU A 230 18.22 -9.09 -6.64
N VAL A 231 18.50 -10.33 -7.08
CA VAL A 231 17.97 -10.92 -8.30
C VAL A 231 16.54 -11.45 -8.10
N ALA A 232 15.90 -11.22 -6.93
CA ALA A 232 14.47 -11.42 -6.78
C ALA A 232 13.74 -10.21 -7.39
N GLY A 233 12.99 -10.39 -8.47
CA GLY A 233 12.35 -9.37 -9.31
C GLY A 233 11.41 -8.39 -8.59
N GLY A 234 11.97 -7.45 -7.79
CA GLY A 234 11.21 -6.40 -7.11
C GLY A 234 10.49 -5.45 -8.07
N PRO A 235 9.67 -4.52 -7.56
CA PRO A 235 8.67 -3.78 -8.35
C PRO A 235 9.23 -3.00 -9.53
N VAL A 236 8.66 -3.19 -10.71
CA VAL A 236 9.00 -2.40 -11.91
C VAL A 236 7.87 -1.41 -12.18
N ILE A 237 8.23 -0.14 -12.42
CA ILE A 237 7.30 0.85 -12.94
C ILE A 237 7.30 0.77 -14.46
N ILE A 238 6.12 0.62 -15.04
CA ILE A 238 5.89 0.65 -16.48
C ILE A 238 4.90 1.76 -16.75
N GLU A 239 5.27 2.71 -17.60
CA GLU A 239 4.35 3.71 -18.11
C GLU A 239 3.78 3.26 -19.46
N ALA A 240 2.48 3.42 -19.63
CA ALA A 240 1.75 3.11 -20.85
C ALA A 240 0.66 4.17 -21.11
N ALA A 241 0.39 4.45 -22.38
CA ALA A 241 -0.71 5.32 -22.77
C ALA A 241 -2.05 4.62 -22.56
N THR A 242 -2.15 3.34 -22.95
CA THR A 242 -3.39 2.55 -22.96
C THR A 242 -3.29 1.25 -22.16
N ILE A 243 -4.43 0.59 -21.95
CA ILE A 243 -4.52 -0.72 -21.27
C ILE A 243 -3.82 -1.81 -22.10
N SER A 244 -4.06 -1.81 -23.41
CA SER A 244 -3.46 -2.77 -24.35
C SER A 244 -1.94 -2.68 -24.36
N GLU A 245 -1.39 -1.45 -24.42
CA GLU A 245 0.05 -1.21 -24.34
C GLU A 245 0.61 -1.62 -22.97
N ALA A 246 -0.11 -1.32 -21.88
CA ALA A 246 0.29 -1.72 -20.53
C ALA A 246 0.42 -3.25 -20.41
N ALA A 247 -0.52 -4.00 -20.98
CA ALA A 247 -0.50 -5.45 -20.96
C ALA A 247 0.63 -6.05 -21.81
N GLU A 248 0.95 -5.46 -22.95
CA GLU A 248 2.09 -5.87 -23.77
C GLU A 248 3.42 -5.62 -23.03
N LYS A 249 3.62 -4.41 -22.49
CA LYS A 249 4.82 -4.07 -21.72
C LYS A 249 4.96 -4.92 -20.46
N ALA A 250 3.84 -5.23 -19.79
CA ALA A 250 3.83 -6.14 -18.64
C ALA A 250 4.26 -7.56 -19.02
N ARG A 251 3.80 -8.07 -20.18
CA ARG A 251 4.23 -9.38 -20.70
C ARG A 251 5.73 -9.40 -20.99
N ALA A 252 6.22 -8.40 -21.71
CA ALA A 252 7.65 -8.26 -21.99
C ALA A 252 8.50 -8.17 -20.70
N ALA A 253 8.01 -7.43 -19.70
CA ALA A 253 8.66 -7.38 -18.39
C ALA A 253 8.62 -8.75 -17.68
N ALA A 254 7.48 -9.43 -17.66
CA ALA A 254 7.33 -10.74 -17.04
C ALA A 254 8.24 -11.79 -17.70
N GLU A 255 8.41 -11.75 -19.02
CA GLU A 255 9.35 -12.59 -19.77
C GLU A 255 10.81 -12.25 -19.44
N LYS A 256 11.17 -10.96 -19.44
CA LYS A 256 12.51 -10.49 -19.09
C LYS A 256 12.92 -10.91 -17.68
N TYR A 257 11.99 -10.79 -16.72
CA TYR A 257 12.21 -11.11 -15.31
C TYR A 257 11.78 -12.54 -14.94
N ALA A 258 11.37 -13.36 -15.92
CA ALA A 258 10.88 -14.72 -15.72
C ALA A 258 11.87 -15.64 -15.00
N ARG A 259 13.18 -15.36 -15.13
CA ARG A 259 14.29 -16.11 -14.50
C ARG A 259 14.62 -15.60 -13.09
N GLN A 260 14.03 -14.48 -12.68
CA GLN A 260 14.34 -13.73 -11.45
C GLN A 260 13.26 -13.89 -10.35
N GLY A 261 12.29 -14.80 -10.52
CA GLY A 261 11.21 -15.04 -9.56
C GLY A 261 9.92 -14.25 -9.86
N ASN A 262 9.07 -14.07 -8.85
CA ASN A 262 7.80 -13.35 -9.01
C ASN A 262 8.05 -11.86 -9.27
N LEU A 263 7.43 -11.34 -10.32
CA LEU A 263 7.50 -9.94 -10.70
C LEU A 263 6.38 -9.17 -9.99
N TYR A 264 6.72 -8.02 -9.42
CA TYR A 264 5.73 -7.01 -9.03
C TYR A 264 5.72 -5.94 -10.09
N ILE A 265 4.53 -5.54 -10.53
CA ILE A 265 4.40 -4.51 -11.55
C ILE A 265 3.54 -3.38 -11.01
N ALA A 266 4.06 -2.16 -11.14
CA ALA A 266 3.29 -0.92 -11.06
C ALA A 266 3.11 -0.39 -12.49
N LEU A 267 1.92 -0.57 -13.05
CA LEU A 267 1.51 -0.07 -14.36
C LEU A 267 0.88 1.30 -14.19
N LYS A 268 1.53 2.35 -14.68
CA LYS A 268 0.95 3.69 -14.75
C LYS A 268 0.32 3.88 -16.13
N ILE A 269 -1.00 3.98 -16.17
CA ILE A 269 -1.79 4.16 -17.38
C ILE A 269 -2.22 5.62 -17.43
N LEU A 270 -1.73 6.34 -18.44
CA LEU A 270 -1.96 7.78 -18.56
C LEU A 270 -3.38 8.12 -19.03
N LYS A 271 -3.95 7.29 -19.91
CA LYS A 271 -5.30 7.46 -20.46
C LYS A 271 -5.98 6.10 -20.58
N PRO A 272 -6.59 5.58 -19.50
CA PRO A 272 -7.32 4.32 -19.58
C PRO A 272 -8.42 4.40 -20.65
N GLU A 273 -8.50 3.39 -21.51
CA GLU A 273 -9.50 3.28 -22.60
C GLU A 273 -10.91 3.08 -22.04
N ASP A 274 -11.95 3.38 -22.82
CA ASP A 274 -13.33 3.08 -22.41
C ASP A 274 -13.53 1.56 -22.44
N CYS A 275 -13.96 1.03 -21.31
CA CYS A 275 -14.24 -0.39 -21.12
C CYS A 275 -15.66 -0.54 -20.59
N GLU A 276 -16.31 -1.65 -20.95
CA GLU A 276 -17.61 -1.95 -20.38
C GLU A 276 -17.53 -2.13 -18.86
N PRO A 277 -18.53 -1.68 -18.10
CA PRO A 277 -18.55 -1.86 -16.65
C PRO A 277 -18.68 -3.33 -16.26
N ASP A 278 -17.80 -3.77 -15.38
CA ASP A 278 -18.01 -5.02 -14.64
C ASP A 278 -19.16 -4.82 -13.65
N LYS A 279 -20.36 -5.16 -14.11
CA LYS A 279 -21.61 -5.03 -13.34
C LYS A 279 -21.57 -5.84 -12.05
N GLU A 280 -20.83 -6.96 -12.01
CA GLU A 280 -20.73 -7.78 -10.82
C GLU A 280 -19.91 -7.07 -9.74
N VAL A 281 -18.71 -6.58 -10.11
CA VAL A 281 -17.85 -5.84 -9.17
C VAL A 281 -18.52 -4.55 -8.71
N ILE A 282 -19.14 -3.80 -9.62
CA ILE A 282 -19.90 -2.59 -9.27
C ILE A 282 -21.05 -2.93 -8.33
N GLY A 283 -21.83 -3.98 -8.63
CA GLY A 283 -22.91 -4.42 -7.76
C GLY A 283 -22.43 -4.80 -6.35
N LYS A 284 -21.27 -5.45 -6.23
CA LYS A 284 -20.63 -5.75 -4.93
C LYS A 284 -20.17 -4.50 -4.19
N LEU A 285 -19.69 -3.48 -4.90
CA LEU A 285 -19.29 -2.21 -4.28
C LEU A 285 -20.49 -1.34 -3.87
N GLU A 286 -21.58 -1.37 -4.64
CA GLU A 286 -22.81 -0.65 -4.34
C GLU A 286 -23.63 -1.29 -3.22
N ASN A 287 -23.49 -2.62 -3.04
CA ASN A 287 -24.21 -3.40 -2.04
C ASN A 287 -23.26 -4.13 -1.08
N TYR A 288 -22.14 -3.50 -0.70
CA TYR A 288 -21.15 -4.14 0.16
C TYR A 288 -21.76 -4.45 1.52
N GLN A 289 -21.75 -5.73 1.90
CA GLN A 289 -22.20 -6.18 3.22
C GLN A 289 -20.99 -6.35 4.14
N GLY A 290 -21.03 -5.72 5.30
CA GLY A 290 -20.01 -5.90 6.33
C GLY A 290 -20.49 -5.53 7.72
N THR A 291 -19.75 -5.99 8.72
CA THR A 291 -20.02 -5.69 10.12
C THR A 291 -19.21 -4.47 10.55
N THR A 292 -19.81 -3.51 11.24
CA THR A 292 -19.09 -2.38 11.85
C THR A 292 -18.20 -2.85 12.99
N ASP A 293 -17.26 -2.01 13.40
CA ASP A 293 -16.39 -2.24 14.57
C ASP A 293 -17.18 -2.33 15.90
N GLN A 294 -18.46 -1.94 15.91
CA GLN A 294 -19.41 -2.08 17.01
C GLN A 294 -20.25 -3.38 16.93
N GLY A 295 -20.10 -4.17 15.87
CA GLY A 295 -20.83 -5.43 15.67
C GLY A 295 -22.14 -5.31 14.89
N GLU A 296 -22.44 -4.15 14.30
CA GLU A 296 -23.67 -3.92 13.53
C GLU A 296 -23.49 -4.37 12.08
N GLU A 297 -24.40 -5.18 11.55
CA GLU A 297 -24.41 -5.51 10.13
C GLU A 297 -24.89 -4.31 9.31
N LYS A 298 -24.17 -3.98 8.23
CA LYS A 298 -24.41 -2.78 7.43
C LYS A 298 -24.19 -3.04 5.95
N THR A 299 -25.12 -2.53 5.15
CA THR A 299 -24.94 -2.39 3.70
C THR A 299 -24.35 -1.02 3.39
N VAL A 300 -23.28 -0.99 2.60
CA VAL A 300 -22.56 0.22 2.22
C VAL A 300 -22.53 0.38 0.70
N ASN A 301 -22.97 1.53 0.21
CA ASN A 301 -22.74 1.95 -1.16
C ASN A 301 -21.40 2.69 -1.29
N GLN A 302 -20.34 1.95 -1.60
CA GLN A 302 -18.98 2.49 -1.69
C GLN A 302 -18.80 3.42 -2.91
N ILE A 303 -19.52 3.17 -4.01
CA ILE A 303 -19.46 4.00 -5.22
C ILE A 303 -20.08 5.38 -4.97
N GLN A 304 -21.24 5.43 -4.30
CA GLN A 304 -21.88 6.67 -3.91
C GLN A 304 -20.99 7.47 -2.95
N TYR A 305 -20.43 6.81 -1.93
CA TYR A 305 -19.47 7.42 -1.02
C TYR A 305 -18.27 8.03 -1.76
N ALA A 306 -17.62 7.25 -2.62
CA ALA A 306 -16.45 7.70 -3.36
C ALA A 306 -16.78 8.89 -4.26
N THR A 307 -17.89 8.82 -4.98
CA THR A 307 -18.40 9.90 -5.84
C THR A 307 -18.60 11.19 -5.04
N GLN A 308 -19.30 11.13 -3.92
CA GLN A 308 -19.58 12.29 -3.08
C GLN A 308 -18.30 12.90 -2.51
N LYS A 309 -17.36 12.06 -2.07
CA LYS A 309 -16.08 12.53 -1.52
C LYS A 309 -15.17 13.15 -2.58
N VAL A 310 -15.10 12.57 -3.77
CA VAL A 310 -14.35 13.16 -4.90
C VAL A 310 -14.91 14.54 -5.25
N ALA A 311 -16.24 14.69 -5.27
CA ALA A 311 -16.89 15.95 -5.62
C ALA A 311 -16.72 17.04 -4.54
N THR A 312 -16.82 16.68 -3.25
CA THR A 312 -16.93 17.68 -2.17
C THR A 312 -15.64 17.87 -1.36
N THR A 313 -14.76 16.88 -1.35
CA THR A 313 -13.57 16.86 -0.49
C THR A 313 -12.33 16.35 -1.24
N PRO A 314 -11.90 17.04 -2.31
CA PRO A 314 -10.87 16.55 -3.21
C PRO A 314 -9.52 16.27 -2.51
N GLN A 315 -9.19 16.98 -1.45
CA GLN A 315 -7.97 16.77 -0.65
C GLN A 315 -7.97 15.47 0.17
N SER A 316 -9.10 14.77 0.28
CA SER A 316 -9.22 13.54 1.07
C SER A 316 -8.26 12.45 0.60
N ARG A 317 -7.71 11.71 1.57
CA ARG A 317 -6.89 10.51 1.38
C ARG A 317 -7.64 9.23 1.78
N ARG A 318 -8.96 9.32 1.94
CA ARG A 318 -9.84 8.27 2.51
C ARG A 318 -10.83 7.71 1.50
N ILE A 319 -10.70 8.11 0.23
CA ILE A 319 -11.59 7.68 -0.82
C ILE A 319 -11.10 6.31 -1.32
N LEU A 320 -11.48 5.26 -0.62
CA LEU A 320 -11.01 3.90 -0.85
C LEU A 320 -12.20 2.94 -0.93
N VAL A 321 -12.17 2.07 -1.93
CA VAL A 321 -13.22 1.07 -2.16
C VAL A 321 -12.59 -0.31 -2.33
N THR A 322 -13.29 -1.33 -1.85
CA THR A 322 -12.89 -2.72 -2.02
C THR A 322 -14.09 -3.66 -1.91
N PRO A 323 -14.24 -4.65 -2.79
CA PRO A 323 -15.25 -5.69 -2.63
C PRO A 323 -14.77 -6.80 -1.67
N CYS A 324 -13.54 -6.73 -1.16
CA CYS A 324 -12.96 -7.73 -0.26
C CYS A 324 -13.54 -7.59 1.15
N ASN A 325 -14.09 -8.69 1.67
CA ASN A 325 -14.55 -8.81 3.04
C ASN A 325 -13.91 -10.07 3.65
N PRO A 326 -12.96 -9.94 4.60
CA PRO A 326 -12.25 -11.08 5.18
C PRO A 326 -13.14 -12.16 5.81
N LYS A 327 -14.37 -11.81 6.22
CA LYS A 327 -15.35 -12.74 6.81
C LYS A 327 -15.97 -13.68 5.77
N THR A 328 -16.16 -13.22 4.53
CA THR A 328 -16.94 -13.92 3.50
C THR A 328 -16.15 -14.27 2.24
N SER A 329 -15.07 -13.54 1.94
CA SER A 329 -14.25 -13.78 0.76
C SER A 329 -12.91 -14.41 1.14
N GLN A 330 -12.83 -15.74 1.14
CA GLN A 330 -11.58 -16.42 1.53
C GLN A 330 -10.50 -16.39 0.44
N HIS A 331 -10.81 -16.09 -0.84
CA HIS A 331 -9.84 -16.22 -1.94
C HIS A 331 -9.99 -15.25 -3.12
N ALA A 332 -10.76 -14.16 -2.99
CA ALA A 332 -10.91 -13.22 -4.10
C ALA A 332 -9.60 -12.41 -4.27
N ASN A 333 -9.09 -12.31 -5.49
CA ASN A 333 -8.08 -11.31 -5.86
C ASN A 333 -8.56 -9.95 -5.34
N PRO A 334 -7.93 -9.40 -4.27
CA PRO A 334 -8.49 -8.25 -3.60
C PRO A 334 -8.27 -7.03 -4.48
N LEU A 335 -9.35 -6.56 -5.10
CA LEU A 335 -9.37 -5.24 -5.69
C LEU A 335 -9.46 -4.20 -4.57
N LEU A 336 -8.48 -3.33 -4.49
CA LEU A 336 -8.55 -2.11 -3.68
C LEU A 336 -8.32 -0.94 -4.62
N ILE A 337 -9.22 0.03 -4.65
CA ILE A 337 -9.04 1.25 -5.44
C ILE A 337 -9.09 2.44 -4.50
N GLN A 338 -8.06 3.28 -4.58
CA GLN A 338 -8.05 4.57 -3.93
C GLN A 338 -8.09 5.69 -4.95
N PHE A 339 -8.92 6.69 -4.68
CA PHE A 339 -9.05 7.91 -5.47
C PHE A 339 -8.32 9.06 -4.78
N LEU A 340 -7.59 9.84 -5.57
CA LEU A 340 -6.74 10.95 -5.13
C LEU A 340 -6.97 12.16 -6.03
N PRO A 341 -8.05 12.93 -5.81
CA PRO A 341 -8.33 14.14 -6.57
C PRO A 341 -7.25 15.19 -6.36
N ARG A 342 -6.46 15.50 -7.39
CA ARG A 342 -5.34 16.45 -7.32
C ARG A 342 -5.27 17.23 -8.62
N GLN A 343 -4.95 18.51 -8.52
CA GLN A 343 -4.69 19.36 -9.70
C GLN A 343 -5.83 19.35 -10.75
N GLY A 344 -7.09 19.23 -10.30
CA GLY A 344 -8.27 19.20 -11.17
C GLY A 344 -8.57 17.86 -11.84
N GLU A 345 -7.79 16.82 -11.54
CA GLU A 345 -7.98 15.46 -12.05
C GLU A 345 -8.22 14.48 -10.89
N ASN A 346 -9.05 13.48 -11.11
CA ASN A 346 -9.20 12.36 -10.18
C ASN A 346 -8.14 11.32 -10.50
N HIS A 347 -7.03 11.28 -9.76
CA HIS A 347 -6.06 10.18 -9.92
C HIS A 347 -6.58 8.94 -9.20
N ALA A 348 -6.15 7.75 -9.63
CA ALA A 348 -6.48 6.53 -8.93
C ALA A 348 -5.30 5.57 -8.84
N ILE A 349 -5.24 4.82 -7.75
CA ILE A 349 -4.33 3.69 -7.57
C ILE A 349 -5.17 2.47 -7.24
N ALA A 350 -5.01 1.42 -8.04
CA ALA A 350 -5.63 0.13 -7.80
C ALA A 350 -4.56 -0.89 -7.40
N LEU A 351 -4.83 -1.69 -6.38
CA LEU A 351 -4.05 -2.85 -5.99
C LEU A 351 -4.84 -4.11 -6.34
N TYR A 352 -4.17 -5.03 -7.01
CA TYR A 352 -4.59 -6.41 -7.19
C TYR A 352 -3.54 -7.33 -6.59
N ALA A 353 -3.98 -8.44 -5.99
CA ALA A 353 -3.09 -9.47 -5.51
C ALA A 353 -3.40 -10.82 -6.14
N ASN A 354 -2.36 -11.61 -6.40
CA ASN A 354 -2.50 -12.95 -6.96
C ASN A 354 -3.11 -12.98 -8.38
N THR A 355 -2.81 -11.97 -9.21
CA THR A 355 -3.33 -11.87 -10.60
C THR A 355 -2.46 -12.65 -11.57
N LYS A 356 -3.09 -13.43 -12.47
CA LYS A 356 -2.41 -14.04 -13.62
C LYS A 356 -2.17 -13.01 -14.72
N LEU A 357 -1.03 -13.08 -15.39
CA LEU A 357 -0.67 -12.19 -16.50
C LEU A 357 -1.71 -12.19 -17.62
N SER A 358 -2.33 -13.35 -17.92
CA SER A 358 -3.43 -13.44 -18.89
C SER A 358 -4.70 -12.69 -18.48
N LYS A 359 -4.89 -12.43 -17.19
CA LYS A 359 -6.04 -11.67 -16.64
C LYS A 359 -5.76 -10.18 -16.50
N LEU A 360 -4.53 -9.74 -16.79
CA LEU A 360 -4.13 -8.36 -16.64
C LEU A 360 -5.02 -7.35 -17.39
N PRO A 361 -5.37 -7.55 -18.68
CA PRO A 361 -6.23 -6.60 -19.39
C PRO A 361 -7.61 -6.49 -18.73
N GLU A 362 -8.18 -7.63 -18.32
CA GLU A 362 -9.50 -7.71 -17.68
C GLU A 362 -9.53 -6.97 -16.34
N GLU A 363 -8.56 -7.25 -15.44
CA GLU A 363 -8.48 -6.57 -14.14
C GLU A 363 -8.16 -5.07 -14.29
N THR A 364 -7.34 -4.71 -15.26
CA THR A 364 -7.05 -3.29 -15.56
C THR A 364 -8.32 -2.57 -16.04
N ALA A 365 -9.09 -3.19 -16.93
CA ALA A 365 -10.35 -2.66 -17.42
C ALA A 365 -11.37 -2.47 -16.28
N LYS A 366 -11.49 -3.42 -15.35
CA LYS A 366 -12.36 -3.29 -14.16
C LYS A 366 -12.04 -2.03 -13.35
N ALA A 367 -10.76 -1.83 -13.02
CA ALA A 367 -10.32 -0.65 -12.26
C ALA A 367 -10.54 0.65 -13.04
N ALA A 368 -10.26 0.66 -14.34
CA ALA A 368 -10.48 1.79 -15.23
C ALA A 368 -11.96 2.19 -15.30
N THR A 369 -12.88 1.22 -15.41
CA THR A 369 -14.31 1.54 -15.49
C THR A 369 -14.84 2.12 -14.17
N ILE A 370 -14.46 1.54 -13.03
CA ILE A 370 -14.82 2.10 -11.72
C ILE A 370 -14.26 3.51 -11.56
N HIS A 371 -13.00 3.71 -11.98
CA HIS A 371 -12.34 5.01 -11.94
C HIS A 371 -13.09 6.08 -12.74
N LYS A 372 -13.45 5.75 -13.98
CA LYS A 372 -14.23 6.64 -14.86
C LYS A 372 -15.63 6.90 -14.34
N GLN A 373 -16.32 5.87 -13.83
CA GLN A 373 -17.68 6.01 -13.31
C GLN A 373 -17.73 6.99 -12.14
N VAL A 374 -16.83 6.83 -11.16
CA VAL A 374 -16.73 7.75 -10.01
C VAL A 374 -16.36 9.15 -10.48
N SER A 375 -15.38 9.29 -11.37
CA SER A 375 -14.97 10.59 -11.92
C SER A 375 -16.10 11.32 -12.64
N LYS A 376 -16.83 10.60 -13.53
CA LYS A 376 -17.97 11.13 -14.28
C LYS A 376 -19.10 11.57 -13.35
N LYS A 377 -19.50 10.71 -12.40
CA LYS A 377 -20.57 11.04 -11.44
C LYS A 377 -20.17 12.20 -10.50
N ALA A 378 -18.88 12.38 -10.24
CA ALA A 378 -18.35 13.48 -9.44
C ALA A 378 -18.06 14.76 -10.24
N HIS A 379 -18.38 14.79 -11.54
CA HIS A 379 -18.06 15.89 -12.45
C HIS A 379 -16.56 16.27 -12.46
N MET A 380 -15.68 15.28 -12.32
CA MET A 380 -14.24 15.45 -12.31
C MET A 380 -13.60 14.72 -13.50
N LYS A 381 -12.58 15.33 -14.09
CA LYS A 381 -11.82 14.70 -15.17
C LYS A 381 -11.04 13.50 -14.62
N PRO A 382 -11.11 12.30 -15.23
CA PRO A 382 -10.25 11.20 -14.82
C PRO A 382 -8.78 11.53 -15.15
N GLY A 383 -7.91 11.37 -14.17
CA GLY A 383 -6.46 11.47 -14.32
C GLY A 383 -5.81 10.11 -14.60
N PRO A 384 -4.48 10.01 -14.44
CA PRO A 384 -3.76 8.74 -14.49
C PRO A 384 -4.28 7.68 -13.50
N LEU A 385 -4.28 6.43 -13.94
CA LEU A 385 -4.59 5.24 -13.15
C LEU A 385 -3.31 4.42 -12.96
N THR A 386 -2.91 4.16 -11.72
CA THR A 386 -1.80 3.26 -11.41
C THR A 386 -2.33 1.92 -10.94
N ILE A 387 -2.07 0.85 -11.69
CA ILE A 387 -2.40 -0.52 -11.30
C ILE A 387 -1.16 -1.17 -10.68
N ILE A 388 -1.30 -1.70 -9.48
CA ILE A 388 -0.24 -2.41 -8.78
C ILE A 388 -0.64 -3.87 -8.63
N ILE A 389 0.26 -4.76 -9.01
CA ILE A 389 -0.01 -6.20 -9.05
C ILE A 389 1.05 -6.94 -8.28
N THR A 390 0.62 -7.72 -7.29
CA THR A 390 1.51 -8.37 -6.34
C THR A 390 0.99 -9.72 -5.81
N PRO A 391 1.71 -10.83 -6.01
CA PRO A 391 2.64 -11.07 -7.12
C PRO A 391 1.87 -11.17 -8.45
N LEU A 392 2.55 -10.86 -9.56
CA LEU A 392 2.08 -11.23 -10.89
C LEU A 392 2.45 -12.70 -11.17
N LYS A 393 1.44 -13.53 -11.41
CA LYS A 393 1.63 -14.94 -11.79
C LYS A 393 1.77 -15.05 -13.31
N LYS A 394 2.66 -15.93 -13.75
CA LYS A 394 2.76 -16.31 -15.17
C LYS A 394 1.46 -16.93 -15.67
#